data_AF-A0ABD5YCM6-F1
#
_entry.id   AF-A0ABD5YCM6-F1
#
_cell.length_a   1.000
_cell.length_b   1.000
_cell.length_c   1.000
_cell.angle_alpha   90.00
_cell.angle_beta   90.00
_cell.angle_gamma   90.00
#
_symmetry.space_group_name_H-M   'P 1'
#
loop_
_entity.id
_entity.type
_entity.pdbx_description
1 polymer ?
#
loop_
_entity_poly.entity_id
_entity_poly.type
_entity_poly.pdbx_seq_one_letter_code
_entity_poly.pdbx_strand_id
1 'polypeptide(L)'
;MTGALPAAPSVRVWIAILLIGVATYGFRLSFIHLFGRIDEVPAAIKRPLRYVPPAVLAALVLPDLVTLGPSVAATLLDERLIAGAVAGVVAWRTENVFATIAVGMGVLWLFRFVAFA
;
A
#
# COMPACT_ATOMS: atom_id res chain seq x y z
N MET A 1 -9.13 35.67 -10.44
CA MET A 1 -8.13 34.63 -10.21
C MET A 1 -8.29 33.59 -11.31
N THR A 2 -7.49 33.73 -12.36
CA THR A 2 -7.64 33.09 -13.65
C THR A 2 -7.32 31.61 -13.57
N GLY A 3 -8.32 30.76 -13.79
CA GLY A 3 -8.14 29.33 -14.03
C GLY A 3 -7.41 29.13 -15.36
N ALA A 4 -6.08 29.05 -15.30
CA ALA A 4 -5.28 28.58 -16.42
C ALA A 4 -5.65 27.11 -16.67
N LEU A 5 -6.30 26.85 -17.80
CA LEU A 5 -6.53 25.49 -18.29
C LEU A 5 -5.17 24.77 -18.35
N PRO A 6 -5.09 23.50 -17.93
CA PRO A 6 -3.83 22.75 -17.96
C PRO A 6 -3.27 22.81 -19.39
N ALA A 7 -2.00 23.19 -19.50
CA ALA A 7 -1.27 23.21 -20.77
C ALA A 7 -1.52 21.88 -21.50
N ALA A 8 -1.85 21.95 -22.80
CA ALA A 8 -2.11 20.76 -23.60
C ALA A 8 -1.01 19.72 -23.33
N PRO A 9 -1.37 18.45 -23.04
CA PRO A 9 -0.40 17.44 -22.71
C PRO A 9 0.65 17.37 -23.82
N SER A 10 1.88 17.74 -23.49
CA SER A 10 3.00 17.71 -24.43
C SER A 10 3.14 16.28 -25.00
N VAL A 11 3.71 16.14 -26.21
CA VAL A 11 3.96 14.83 -26.84
C VAL A 11 4.59 13.81 -25.88
N ARG A 12 5.40 14.28 -24.92
CA ARG A 12 6.01 13.47 -23.87
C ARG A 12 4.99 12.78 -22.96
N VAL A 13 3.89 13.45 -22.61
CA VAL A 13 2.81 12.90 -21.78
C VAL A 13 2.09 11.78 -22.52
N TRP A 14 1.79 11.97 -23.81
CA TRP A 14 1.18 10.93 -24.64
C TRP A 14 2.08 9.71 -24.82
N ILE A 15 3.38 9.94 -25.05
CA ILE A 15 4.36 8.86 -25.09
C ILE A 15 4.41 8.13 -23.74
N ALA A 16 4.42 8.84 -22.61
CA ALA A 16 4.42 8.23 -21.29
C ALA A 16 3.16 7.38 -21.03
N ILE A 17 1.98 7.89 -21.38
CA ILE A 17 0.71 7.14 -21.27
C ILE A 17 0.76 5.86 -22.09
N LEU A 18 1.21 5.96 -23.35
CA LEU A 18 1.27 4.81 -24.25
C LEU A 18 2.28 3.78 -23.74
N LEU A 19 3.44 4.22 -23.26
CA LEU A 19 4.49 3.35 -22.72
C LEU A 19 4.03 2.65 -21.43
N ILE A 20 3.42 3.38 -20.48
CA ILE A 20 2.85 2.81 -19.25
C ILE A 20 1.70 1.84 -19.59
N GLY A 21 0.86 2.19 -20.55
CA GLY A 21 -0.23 1.33 -21.03
C GLY A 21 0.30 0.01 -21.59
N VAL A 22 1.26 0.08 -22.52
CA VAL A 22 1.90 -1.10 -23.12
C VAL A 22 2.63 -1.92 -22.06
N ALA A 23 3.35 -1.29 -21.13
CA ALA A 23 4.04 -2.00 -20.05
C ALA A 23 3.03 -2.74 -19.14
N THR A 24 1.95 -2.07 -18.71
CA THR A 24 0.93 -2.65 -17.84
C THR A 24 0.21 -3.81 -18.50
N TYR A 25 -0.23 -3.64 -19.74
CA TYR A 25 -0.85 -4.72 -20.53
C TYR A 25 0.15 -5.81 -20.86
N GLY A 26 1.41 -5.48 -21.14
CA GLY A 26 2.49 -6.43 -21.41
C GLY A 26 2.75 -7.34 -20.21
N PHE A 27 2.84 -6.78 -19.01
CA PHE A 27 2.94 -7.58 -17.78
C PHE A 27 1.70 -8.45 -17.59
N ARG A 28 0.50 -7.88 -17.74
CA ARG A 28 -0.77 -8.62 -17.56
C ARG A 28 -0.92 -9.77 -18.58
N LEU A 29 -0.58 -9.52 -19.85
CA LEU A 29 -0.62 -10.50 -20.93
C LEU A 29 0.50 -11.55 -20.80
N SER A 30 1.67 -11.17 -20.28
CA SER A 30 2.77 -12.12 -20.03
C SER A 30 2.34 -13.20 -19.04
N PHE A 31 1.59 -12.84 -17.98
CA PHE A 31 1.01 -13.83 -17.08
C PHE A 31 0.00 -14.74 -17.81
N ILE A 32 -0.92 -14.19 -18.59
CA ILE A 32 -1.94 -14.97 -19.32
C ILE A 32 -1.31 -15.92 -20.35
N HIS A 33 -0.33 -15.45 -21.12
CA HIS A 33 0.40 -16.25 -22.11
C HIS A 33 1.26 -17.33 -21.46
N LEU A 34 1.84 -17.04 -20.29
CA LEU A 34 2.59 -18.01 -19.48
C LEU A 34 1.67 -19.10 -18.88
N PHE A 35 0.44 -18.74 -18.48
CA PHE A 35 -0.59 -19.69 -18.04
C PHE A 35 -1.06 -20.64 -19.15
N GLY A 36 -1.00 -20.21 -20.42
CA GLY A 36 -1.39 -21.03 -21.58
C GLY A 36 -0.32 -21.99 -22.10
N ARG A 37 0.92 -21.93 -21.60
CA ARG A 37 2.04 -22.80 -22.05
C ARG A 37 2.53 -23.77 -20.97
N ILE A 38 2.09 -23.59 -19.73
CA ILE A 38 2.53 -24.41 -18.58
C ILE A 38 1.28 -25.03 -17.96
N ASP A 39 0.84 -26.18 -18.50
CA ASP A 39 -0.32 -26.94 -18.01
C ASP A 39 -0.22 -27.30 -16.51
N GLU A 40 0.98 -27.27 -15.92
CA GLU A 40 1.21 -27.46 -14.49
C GLU A 40 2.10 -26.37 -13.90
N VAL A 41 1.52 -25.23 -13.51
CA VAL A 41 2.25 -24.25 -12.69
C VAL A 41 2.72 -24.94 -11.39
N PRO A 42 4.04 -25.05 -11.13
CA PRO A 42 4.56 -25.73 -9.96
C PRO A 42 3.98 -25.14 -8.67
N ALA A 43 3.61 -26.00 -7.72
CA ALA A 43 3.01 -25.58 -6.45
C ALA A 43 3.89 -24.57 -5.68
N ALA A 44 5.21 -24.59 -5.92
CA ALA A 44 6.17 -23.63 -5.39
C ALA A 44 5.93 -22.18 -5.84
N ILE A 45 5.34 -21.95 -7.01
CA ILE A 45 5.07 -20.61 -7.57
C ILE A 45 3.64 -20.15 -7.25
N LYS A 46 2.66 -21.08 -7.23
CA LYS A 46 1.26 -20.80 -6.84
C LYS A 46 1.12 -20.34 -5.38
N ARG A 47 1.91 -20.91 -4.46
CA ARG A 47 1.84 -20.55 -3.02
C ARG A 47 2.20 -19.08 -2.76
N PRO A 48 3.32 -18.52 -3.25
CA PRO A 48 3.64 -17.10 -3.10
C PRO A 48 2.63 -16.16 -3.76
N LEU A 49 2.08 -16.54 -4.93
CA LEU A 49 1.12 -15.71 -5.68
C LEU A 49 -0.15 -15.37 -4.88
N ARG A 50 -0.62 -16.26 -3.99
CA ARG A 50 -1.78 -15.98 -3.12
C ARG A 50 -1.51 -14.88 -2.09
N TYR A 51 -0.25 -14.63 -1.76
CA TYR A 51 0.17 -13.62 -0.79
C TYR A 51 0.47 -12.26 -1.43
N VAL A 52 0.42 -12.16 -2.77
CA VAL A 52 0.65 -10.90 -3.47
C VAL A 52 -0.36 -9.82 -3.03
N PRO A 53 -1.68 -10.05 -3.01
CA PRO A 53 -2.63 -9.01 -2.58
C PRO A 53 -2.37 -8.47 -1.16
N PRO A 54 -2.24 -9.30 -0.10
CA PRO A 54 -1.96 -8.78 1.24
C PRO A 54 -0.56 -8.17 1.35
N ALA A 55 0.45 -8.67 0.63
CA ALA A 55 1.79 -8.09 0.64
C ALA A 55 1.82 -6.68 0.01
N VAL A 56 1.08 -6.47 -1.08
CA VAL A 56 0.94 -5.15 -1.70
C VAL A 56 0.23 -4.18 -0.77
N LEU A 57 -0.85 -4.60 -0.10
CA LEU A 57 -1.52 -3.77 0.91
C LEU A 57 -0.57 -3.38 2.04
N ALA A 58 0.22 -4.32 2.55
CA ALA A 58 1.23 -4.04 3.55
C ALA A 58 2.28 -3.04 3.03
N ALA A 59 2.77 -3.21 1.81
CA ALA A 59 3.75 -2.32 1.19
C ALA A 59 3.20 -0.90 0.93
N LEU A 60 1.90 -0.76 0.67
CA LEU A 60 1.24 0.54 0.50
C LEU A 60 1.07 1.28 1.82
N VAL A 61 0.72 0.56 2.89
CA VAL A 61 0.45 1.16 4.21
C VAL A 61 1.74 1.43 5.00
N LEU A 62 2.79 0.61 4.80
CA LEU A 62 4.07 0.73 5.49
C LEU A 62 4.72 2.12 5.40
N PRO A 63 4.84 2.79 4.23
CA PRO A 63 5.42 4.13 4.15
C PRO A 63 4.59 5.19 4.89
N ASP A 64 3.26 5.02 4.94
CA ASP A 64 2.37 5.92 5.69
C ASP A 64 2.48 5.73 7.21
N LEU A 65 2.88 4.53 7.66
CA LEU A 65 3.14 4.22 9.07
C LEU A 65 4.56 4.61 9.50
N VAL A 66 5.54 4.47 8.61
CA VAL A 66 6.95 4.79 8.84
C VAL A 66 7.25 6.14 8.23
N THR A 67 6.63 7.18 8.76
CA THR A 67 6.97 8.57 8.45
C THR A 67 8.34 8.89 9.06
N LEU A 68 9.39 8.87 8.24
CA LEU A 68 10.73 9.33 8.64
C LEU A 68 10.68 10.84 8.91
N GLY A 69 10.46 11.22 10.17
CA GLY A 69 10.49 12.60 10.62
C GLY A 69 11.92 13.17 10.62
N PRO A 70 12.09 14.48 10.90
CA PRO A 70 13.39 15.16 10.91
C PRO A 70 14.40 14.61 11.94
N SER A 71 13.94 13.81 12.91
CA SER A 71 14.77 13.15 13.91
C SER A 71 14.24 11.75 14.25
N VAL A 72 15.14 10.86 14.67
CA VAL A 72 14.82 9.48 15.09
C VAL A 72 13.85 9.47 16.29
N ALA A 73 13.98 10.45 17.20
CA ALA A 73 13.08 10.59 18.35
C ALA A 73 11.66 11.04 17.94
N ALA A 74 11.53 11.95 16.98
CA ALA A 74 10.22 12.37 16.46
C ALA A 74 9.55 11.27 15.62
N THR A 75 10.34 10.41 14.99
CA THR A 75 9.85 9.25 14.22
C THR A 75 9.35 8.12 15.14
N LEU A 76 9.99 7.93 16.30
CA LEU A 76 9.60 6.90 17.28
C LEU A 76 8.41 7.31 18.15
N LEU A 77 8.21 8.62 18.36
CA LEU A 77 7.04 9.17 19.06
C LEU A 77 5.86 9.48 18.12
N ASP A 78 5.97 9.15 16.83
CA ASP A 78 4.91 9.40 15.88
C ASP A 78 3.71 8.48 16.20
N GLU A 79 2.57 9.11 16.45
CA GLU A 79 1.32 8.51 16.93
C GLU A 79 0.83 7.41 15.97
N ARG A 80 1.17 7.55 14.68
CA ARG A 80 0.87 6.58 13.63
C ARG A 80 1.64 5.28 13.77
N LEU A 81 2.91 5.34 14.17
CA LEU A 81 3.77 4.17 14.29
C LEU A 81 3.34 3.33 15.51
N ILE A 82 3.02 4.00 16.62
CA ILE A 82 2.50 3.35 17.83
C ILE A 82 1.11 2.75 17.57
N ALA A 83 0.21 3.49 16.93
CA ALA A 83 -1.12 2.98 16.57
C ALA A 83 -1.04 1.78 15.60
N GLY A 84 -0.14 1.83 14.62
CA GLY A 84 0.13 0.73 13.68
C GLY A 84 0.69 -0.51 14.37
N ALA A 85 1.64 -0.34 15.30
CA ALA A 85 2.20 -1.45 16.07
C ALA A 85 1.15 -2.13 16.95
N VAL A 86 0.32 -1.35 17.68
CA VAL A 86 -0.77 -1.89 18.50
C VAL A 86 -1.80 -2.61 17.63
N ALA A 87 -2.19 -2.02 16.49
CA ALA A 87 -3.07 -2.68 15.52
C ALA A 87 -2.48 -4.01 15.02
N GLY A 88 -1.17 -4.06 14.74
CA GLY A 88 -0.48 -5.28 14.33
C GLY A 88 -0.52 -6.39 15.39
N VAL A 89 -0.30 -6.05 16.66
CA VAL A 89 -0.38 -7.01 17.78
C VAL A 89 -1.81 -7.54 17.94
N VAL A 90 -2.82 -6.67 17.82
CA VAL A 90 -4.23 -7.06 17.89
C VAL A 90 -4.61 -7.94 16.71
N ALA A 91 -4.17 -7.61 15.49
CA ALA A 91 -4.39 -8.44 14.31
C ALA A 91 -3.86 -9.85 14.51
N TRP A 92 -2.65 -9.98 15.08
CA TRP A 92 -2.05 -11.28 15.37
C TRP A 92 -2.77 -12.07 16.46
N ARG A 93 -3.35 -11.37 17.46
CA ARG A 93 -4.04 -12.01 18.59
C ARG A 93 -5.48 -12.41 18.26
N THR A 94 -6.21 -11.56 17.56
CA THR A 94 -7.67 -11.66 17.40
C THR A 94 -8.07 -12.31 16.08
N GLU A 95 -7.15 -12.37 15.09
CA GLU A 95 -7.41 -12.85 13.72
C GLU A 95 -8.67 -12.23 13.07
N ASN A 96 -9.12 -11.07 13.59
CA ASN A 96 -10.36 -10.41 13.23
C ASN A 96 -10.08 -8.99 12.72
N VAL A 97 -10.41 -8.77 11.44
CA VAL A 97 -10.19 -7.51 10.73
C VAL A 97 -10.96 -6.36 11.39
N PHE A 98 -12.21 -6.58 11.83
CA PHE A 98 -13.02 -5.54 12.46
C PHE A 98 -12.43 -5.08 13.80
N ALA A 99 -11.97 -6.03 14.63
CA ALA A 99 -11.32 -5.72 15.90
C ALA A 99 -10.02 -4.94 15.67
N THR A 100 -9.24 -5.32 14.66
CA THR A 100 -8.00 -4.63 14.27
C THR A 100 -8.25 -3.18 13.87
N ILE A 101 -9.25 -2.94 13.02
CA ILE A 101 -9.63 -1.60 12.58
C ILE A 101 -10.15 -0.77 13.76
N ALA A 102 -11.03 -1.33 14.58
CA ALA A 102 -11.63 -0.63 15.72
C ALA A 102 -10.56 -0.20 16.74
N VAL A 103 -9.63 -1.10 17.09
CA VAL A 103 -8.55 -0.78 18.03
C VAL A 103 -7.55 0.20 17.41
N GLY A 104 -7.13 0.00 16.15
CA GLY A 104 -6.21 0.92 15.48
C GLY A 104 -6.76 2.35 15.39
N MET A 105 -8.04 2.49 14.99
CA MET A 105 -8.73 3.78 14.96
C MET A 105 -8.90 4.38 16.35
N GLY A 106 -9.24 3.55 17.35
CA GLY A 106 -9.39 4.00 18.74
C GLY A 106 -8.08 4.53 19.34
N VAL A 107 -6.97 3.83 19.12
CA VAL A 107 -5.64 4.26 19.58
C VAL A 107 -5.22 5.55 18.88
N LEU A 108 -5.40 5.64 17.56
CA LEU A 108 -5.06 6.83 16.78
C LEU A 108 -5.89 8.04 17.24
N TRP A 109 -7.18 7.86 17.49
CA TRP A 109 -8.04 8.92 18.02
C TRP A 109 -7.67 9.34 19.44
N LEU A 110 -7.34 8.38 20.31
CA LEU A 110 -6.92 8.66 21.67
C LEU A 110 -5.65 9.49 21.68
N PHE A 111 -4.64 9.10 20.89
CA PHE A 111 -3.41 9.87 20.74
C PHE A 111 -3.66 11.25 20.14
N ARG A 112 -4.45 11.34 19.05
CA ARG A 112 -4.76 12.64 18.43
C ARG A 112 -5.52 13.58 19.34
N PHE A 113 -6.41 13.06 20.20
CA PHE A 113 -7.17 13.89 21.13
C PHE A 113 -6.37 14.28 22.37
N VAL A 114 -5.51 13.39 22.87
CA VAL A 114 -4.64 13.66 24.03
C VAL A 114 -3.43 14.54 23.67
N ALA A 115 -2.90 14.45 22.46
CA ALA A 115 -1.79 15.29 21.99
C ALA A 115 -2.22 16.70 21.55
N PHE A 116 -3.51 16.90 21.26
CA PHE A 116 -4.09 18.18 20.82
C PHE A 116 -4.94 18.87 21.92
N ALA A 117 -4.97 18.32 23.14
CA ALA A 117 -5.57 18.89 24.35
C ALA A 117 -4.49 19.39 25.30
#